data_AF-E2B734-F1
#
_entry.id   AF-E2B734-F1
#
_cell.length_a   1.000
_cell.length_b   1.000
_cell.length_c   1.000
_cell.angle_alpha   90.00
_cell.angle_beta   90.00
_cell.angle_gamma   90.00
#
_symmetry.space_group_name_H-M   'P 1'
#
loop_
_entity.id
_entity.type
_entity.pdbx_description
1 polymer ?
#
loop_
_entity_poly.entity_id
_entity_poly.type
_entity_poly.pdbx_seq_one_letter_code
_entity_poly.pdbx_strand_id
1 'polypeptide(L)'
;MYVISVTAGLAWELPHRSILPLRKSTEVYHRRSRRELYRKIELMLKTQEKDGKACVLKAICRAAKRTRDGDVGKGSFLEEILHVIFTLPGGRYDIDPMTEYERTYHLGENCEEVQAKCPDVF
;
A
#
# COMPACT_ATOMS: atom_id res chain seq x y z
N MET A 1 14.33 -47.99 10.62
CA MET A 1 14.14 -46.72 11.34
C MET A 1 14.22 -45.60 10.30
N TYR A 2 13.08 -45.18 9.75
CA TYR A 2 13.00 -44.23 8.65
C TYR A 2 12.79 -42.81 9.19
N VAL A 3 13.83 -41.99 9.15
CA VAL A 3 13.77 -40.56 9.45
C VAL A 3 13.53 -39.76 8.17
N ILE A 4 12.37 -39.96 7.51
CA ILE A 4 12.01 -39.19 6.31
C ILE A 4 10.94 -38.12 6.61
N SER A 5 10.40 -38.06 7.83
CA SER A 5 9.26 -37.17 8.14
C SER A 5 9.60 -35.74 8.58
N VAL A 6 10.86 -35.37 8.81
CA VAL A 6 11.19 -34.04 9.39
C VAL A 6 11.56 -32.99 8.33
N THR A 7 11.84 -33.38 7.08
CA THR A 7 12.27 -32.41 6.05
C THR A 7 11.13 -31.68 5.35
N ALA A 8 9.89 -32.14 5.49
CA ALA A 8 8.71 -31.44 4.93
C ALA A 8 8.39 -30.13 5.67
N GLY A 9 8.81 -29.99 6.93
CA GLY A 9 8.59 -28.77 7.74
C GLY A 9 9.52 -27.61 7.42
N LEU A 10 10.63 -27.85 6.70
CA LEU A 10 11.60 -26.83 6.31
C LEU A 10 11.37 -26.30 4.88
N ALA A 11 10.43 -26.87 4.13
CA ALA A 11 10.23 -26.57 2.71
C ALA A 11 9.45 -25.26 2.44
N TRP A 12 8.80 -24.67 3.47
CA TRP A 12 7.95 -23.48 3.31
C TRP A 12 8.42 -22.21 4.02
N GLU A 13 9.64 -22.20 4.57
CA GLU A 13 10.26 -20.96 5.03
C GLU A 13 10.61 -20.11 3.80
N LEU A 14 9.71 -19.21 3.42
CA LEU A 14 9.94 -18.24 2.35
C LEU A 14 11.20 -17.43 2.68
N PRO A 15 12.28 -17.53 1.88
CA PRO A 15 13.49 -16.78 2.16
C PRO A 15 13.18 -15.29 2.01
N HIS A 16 13.18 -14.58 3.14
CA HIS A 16 12.91 -13.13 3.20
C HIS A 16 14.03 -12.29 2.54
N ARG A 17 15.21 -12.89 2.32
CA ARG A 17 16.32 -12.29 1.58
C ARG A 17 16.39 -12.87 0.18
N SER A 18 16.65 -12.01 -0.79
CA SER A 18 16.93 -12.39 -2.18
C SER A 18 18.31 -13.07 -2.26
N ILE A 19 18.38 -14.34 -1.88
CA ILE A 19 19.56 -15.20 -2.11
C ILE A 19 19.70 -15.61 -3.59
N LEU A 20 18.68 -15.33 -4.41
CA LEU A 20 18.65 -15.63 -5.83
C LEU A 20 18.71 -14.33 -6.63
N PRO A 21 19.75 -14.10 -7.47
CA PRO A 21 19.92 -12.85 -8.21
C PRO A 21 18.80 -12.58 -9.23
N LEU A 22 18.03 -13.61 -9.62
CA LEU A 22 16.88 -13.50 -10.54
C LEU A 22 15.56 -13.14 -9.83
N ARG A 23 15.49 -13.30 -8.50
CA ARG A 23 14.24 -13.10 -7.74
C ARG A 23 14.17 -11.66 -7.25
N LYS A 24 13.25 -10.87 -7.83
CA LYS A 24 12.91 -9.53 -7.33
C LYS A 24 12.58 -9.61 -5.83
N SER A 25 13.01 -8.61 -5.07
CA SER A 25 12.68 -8.48 -3.65
C SER A 25 11.16 -8.61 -3.45
N THR A 26 10.74 -9.28 -2.39
CA THR A 26 9.32 -9.41 -1.99
C THR A 26 8.65 -8.04 -1.91
N GLU A 27 9.41 -7.03 -1.52
CA GLU A 27 9.02 -5.62 -1.52
C GLU A 27 8.47 -5.14 -2.87
N VAL A 28 9.15 -5.45 -3.98
CA VAL A 28 8.73 -5.05 -5.33
C VAL A 28 7.42 -5.73 -5.71
N TYR A 29 7.22 -6.98 -5.30
CA TYR A 29 5.97 -7.70 -5.51
C TYR A 29 4.80 -7.06 -4.75
N HIS A 30 4.99 -6.79 -3.45
CA HIS A 30 3.96 -6.13 -2.63
C HIS A 30 3.63 -4.72 -3.15
N ARG A 31 4.64 -3.97 -3.60
CA ARG A 31 4.47 -2.64 -4.18
C ARG A 31 3.66 -2.69 -5.47
N ARG A 32 3.93 -3.65 -6.36
CA ARG A 32 3.13 -3.87 -7.57
C ARG A 32 1.69 -4.25 -7.25
N SER A 33 1.49 -5.19 -6.31
CA SER A 33 0.15 -5.63 -5.90
C SER A 33 -0.69 -4.48 -5.33
N ARG A 34 -0.08 -3.61 -4.52
CA ARG A 34 -0.73 -2.40 -3.99
C ARG A 34 -1.17 -1.43 -5.08
N ARG A 35 -0.33 -1.21 -6.09
CA ARG A 35 -0.68 -0.36 -7.25
C ARG A 35 -1.88 -0.92 -8.01
N GLU A 36 -1.95 -2.25 -8.17
CA GLU A 36 -3.09 -2.90 -8.80
C GLU A 36 -4.37 -2.75 -7.96
N LEU A 37 -4.26 -2.89 -6.63
CA LEU A 37 -5.36 -2.66 -5.71
C LEU A 37 -5.90 -1.23 -5.83
N TYR A 38 -5.02 -0.22 -5.78
CA TYR A 38 -5.43 1.19 -5.90
C TYR A 38 -6.12 1.45 -7.23
N ARG A 39 -5.59 0.92 -8.34
CA ARG A 39 -6.26 1.01 -9.64
C ARG A 39 -7.66 0.39 -9.64
N LYS A 40 -7.87 -0.73 -8.95
CA LYS A 40 -9.21 -1.34 -8.82
C LYS A 40 -10.15 -0.46 -8.01
N ILE A 41 -9.66 0.15 -6.93
CA ILE A 41 -10.43 1.09 -6.10
C ILE A 41 -10.80 2.34 -6.90
N GLU A 42 -9.87 2.89 -7.70
CA GLU A 42 -10.16 4.02 -8.59
C GLU A 42 -11.28 3.69 -9.57
N LEU A 43 -11.22 2.51 -10.21
CA LEU A 43 -12.27 2.06 -11.13
C LEU A 43 -13.60 1.89 -10.41
N MET A 44 -13.62 1.29 -9.21
CA MET A 44 -14.82 1.16 -8.40
C MET A 44 -15.43 2.52 -8.06
N LEU A 45 -14.64 3.48 -7.60
CA LEU A 45 -15.11 4.83 -7.27
C LEU A 45 -15.58 5.58 -8.51
N LYS A 46 -14.94 5.36 -9.66
CA LYS A 46 -15.37 5.91 -10.95
C LYS A 46 -16.76 5.41 -11.35
N THR A 47 -17.13 4.17 -11.02
CA THR A 47 -18.50 3.67 -11.27
C THR A 47 -19.57 4.34 -10.42
N GLN A 48 -19.17 5.03 -9.33
CA GLN A 48 -20.04 5.81 -8.47
C GLN A 48 -20.08 7.31 -8.85
N GLU A 49 -19.68 7.64 -10.08
CA GLU A 49 -19.58 9.03 -10.59
C GLU A 49 -18.64 9.94 -9.78
N LYS A 50 -17.68 9.36 -9.06
CA LYS A 50 -16.63 10.11 -8.34
C LYS A 50 -15.34 10.16 -9.14
N ASP A 51 -14.50 11.16 -8.87
CA ASP A 51 -13.10 11.15 -9.31
C ASP A 51 -12.32 10.13 -8.48
N GLY A 52 -12.35 8.87 -8.92
CA GLY A 52 -11.77 7.75 -8.18
C GLY A 52 -10.28 7.93 -7.88
N LYS A 53 -9.52 8.57 -8.79
CA LYS A 53 -8.10 8.86 -8.59
C LYS A 53 -7.90 9.88 -7.48
N ALA A 54 -8.64 10.99 -7.52
CA ALA A 54 -8.57 12.00 -6.46
C ALA A 54 -8.96 11.42 -5.09
N CYS A 55 -9.97 10.56 -5.03
CA CYS A 55 -10.39 9.91 -3.80
C CYS A 55 -9.34 8.96 -3.21
N VAL A 56 -8.66 8.17 -4.05
CA VAL A 56 -7.55 7.31 -3.60
C VAL A 56 -6.37 8.16 -3.09
N LEU A 57 -6.00 9.22 -3.81
CA LEU A 57 -4.95 10.14 -3.36
C LEU A 57 -5.31 10.83 -2.04
N LYS A 58 -6.57 11.23 -1.86
CA LYS A 58 -7.08 11.77 -0.58
C LYS A 58 -6.92 10.75 0.56
N ALA A 59 -7.29 9.50 0.34
CA ALA A 59 -7.16 8.44 1.34
C ALA A 59 -5.69 8.21 1.74
N ILE A 60 -4.79 8.24 0.75
CA ILE A 60 -3.33 8.16 0.96
C ILE A 60 -2.82 9.34 1.78
N CYS A 61 -3.22 10.58 1.46
CA CYS A 61 -2.88 11.76 2.25
C CYS A 61 -3.37 11.64 3.70
N ARG A 62 -4.60 11.16 3.89
CA ARG A 62 -5.19 10.95 5.22
C ARG A 62 -4.39 9.91 6.01
N ALA A 63 -4.03 8.79 5.38
CA ALA A 63 -3.20 7.76 6.01
C ALA A 63 -1.82 8.32 6.39
N ALA A 64 -1.14 9.01 5.46
CA ALA A 64 0.16 9.62 5.69
C ALA A 64 0.14 10.62 6.85
N LYS A 65 -0.88 11.48 6.89
CA LYS A 65 -1.07 12.47 7.97
C LYS A 65 -1.26 11.77 9.31
N ARG A 66 -2.13 10.77 9.40
CA ARG A 66 -2.34 10.01 10.66
C ARG A 66 -1.07 9.32 11.15
N THR A 67 -0.26 8.78 10.23
CA THR A 67 1.05 8.19 10.58
C THR A 67 1.99 9.23 11.18
N ARG A 68 2.05 10.44 10.59
CA ARG A 68 2.92 11.53 11.06
C ARG A 68 2.46 12.12 12.39
N ASP A 69 1.15 12.31 12.55
CA ASP A 69 0.54 12.94 13.72
C ASP A 69 0.42 11.97 14.92
N GLY A 70 0.71 10.67 14.72
CA GLY A 70 0.61 9.66 15.77
C GLY A 70 -0.84 9.36 16.17
N ASP A 71 -1.78 9.48 15.23
CA ASP A 71 -3.22 9.27 15.42
C ASP A 71 -3.69 7.86 15.04
N VAL A 72 -2.74 6.93 14.91
CA VAL A 72 -2.99 5.51 14.65
C VAL A 72 -3.55 4.85 15.91
N GLY A 73 -4.65 4.10 15.77
CA GLY A 73 -5.35 3.46 16.89
C GLY A 73 -6.35 4.36 17.63
N LYS A 74 -6.53 5.61 17.17
CA LYS A 74 -7.53 6.55 17.73
C LYS A 74 -8.84 6.58 16.93
N GLY A 75 -8.87 5.97 15.74
CA GLY A 75 -10.04 5.94 14.86
C GLY A 75 -10.99 4.79 15.14
N SER A 76 -12.08 4.76 14.39
CA SER A 76 -12.98 3.60 14.30
C SER A 76 -12.28 2.41 13.63
N PHE A 77 -12.83 1.21 13.80
CA PHE A 77 -12.30 0.00 13.17
C PHE A 77 -12.11 0.14 11.65
N LEU A 78 -13.08 0.76 10.96
CA LEU A 78 -13.00 0.99 9.52
C LEU A 78 -11.89 1.98 9.18
N GLU A 79 -11.73 3.06 9.96
CA GLU A 79 -10.65 4.03 9.75
C GLU A 79 -9.26 3.40 9.91
N GLU A 80 -9.08 2.51 10.88
CA GLU A 80 -7.81 1.82 11.08
C GLU A 80 -7.54 0.79 9.96
N ILE A 81 -8.57 0.08 9.47
CA ILE A 81 -8.43 -0.77 8.27
C ILE A 81 -7.98 0.05 7.07
N LEU A 82 -8.64 1.18 6.81
CA LEU A 82 -8.31 2.06 5.70
C LEU A 82 -6.91 2.64 5.87
N HIS A 83 -6.53 3.01 7.08
CA HIS A 83 -5.18 3.45 7.39
C HIS A 83 -4.15 2.39 6.98
N VAL A 84 -4.36 1.12 7.34
CA VAL A 84 -3.45 0.02 6.97
C VAL A 84 -3.39 -0.19 5.45
N ILE A 85 -4.54 -0.15 4.77
CA ILE A 85 -4.62 -0.33 3.31
C ILE A 85 -3.85 0.77 2.57
N PHE A 86 -4.02 2.03 3.01
CA PHE A 86 -3.45 3.21 2.35
C PHE A 86 -2.11 3.68 2.93
N THR A 87 -1.54 2.94 3.89
CA THR A 87 -0.18 3.20 4.39
C THR A 87 0.85 2.62 3.44
N LEU A 88 1.77 3.45 2.94
CA LEU A 88 2.84 3.00 2.07
C LEU A 88 4.16 2.91 2.86
N PRO A 89 4.76 1.71 2.99
CA PRO A 89 6.11 1.59 3.52
C PRO A 89 7.10 2.18 2.52
N GLY A 90 8.24 2.65 3.03
CA GLY A 90 9.36 3.03 2.17
C GLY A 90 9.86 1.84 1.35
N GLY A 91 10.47 2.14 0.21
CA GLY A 91 11.01 1.11 -0.66
C GLY A 91 12.24 1.52 -1.45
N ARG A 92 12.81 0.55 -2.14
CA ARG A 92 13.95 0.68 -3.06
C ARG A 92 13.43 1.18 -4.42
N TYR A 93 13.69 2.45 -4.68
CA TYR A 93 13.22 3.17 -5.88
C TYR A 93 14.19 3.09 -7.08
N ASP A 94 15.35 2.45 -6.89
CA ASP A 94 16.36 2.17 -7.91
C ASP A 94 15.89 1.15 -8.96
N ILE A 95 15.08 0.17 -8.54
CA ILE A 95 14.57 -0.91 -9.42
C ILE A 95 13.18 -0.57 -9.98
N ASP A 96 12.37 0.16 -9.21
CA ASP A 96 10.98 0.49 -9.56
C ASP A 96 10.71 1.97 -9.19
N PRO A 97 10.51 2.87 -10.17
CA PRO A 97 10.42 4.30 -9.92
C PRO A 97 9.19 4.65 -9.08
N MET A 98 9.26 5.80 -8.40
CA MET A 98 8.20 6.27 -7.52
C MET A 98 6.94 6.66 -8.30
N THR A 99 5.81 6.09 -7.91
CA THR A 99 4.49 6.43 -8.45
C THR A 99 3.98 7.73 -7.85
N GLU A 100 2.90 8.26 -8.43
CA GLU A 100 2.18 9.41 -7.87
C GLU A 100 1.66 9.12 -6.46
N TYR A 101 1.12 7.93 -6.20
CA TYR A 101 0.68 7.51 -4.86
C TYR A 101 1.79 7.62 -3.81
N GLU A 102 2.99 7.19 -4.16
CA GLU A 102 4.15 7.21 -3.24
C GLU A 102 4.69 8.62 -3.04
N ARG A 103 4.70 9.44 -4.11
CA ARG A 103 4.98 10.88 -4.01
C ARG A 103 4.00 11.56 -3.08
N THR A 104 2.70 11.35 -3.27
CA THR A 104 1.67 11.92 -2.41
C THR A 104 1.81 11.45 -0.95
N TYR A 105 2.11 10.18 -0.69
CA TYR A 105 2.30 9.68 0.67
C TYR A 105 3.55 10.25 1.36
N HIS A 106 4.70 10.22 0.68
CA HIS A 106 5.99 10.60 1.29
C HIS A 106 6.24 12.11 1.26
N LEU A 107 5.87 12.79 0.16
CA LEU A 107 6.13 14.22 -0.05
C LEU A 107 4.93 15.10 0.26
N GLY A 108 3.72 14.54 0.35
CA GLY A 108 2.50 15.32 0.60
C GLY A 108 2.06 16.15 -0.62
N GLU A 109 2.55 15.83 -1.81
CA GLU A 109 2.20 16.54 -3.05
C GLU A 109 0.69 16.46 -3.32
N ASN A 110 0.09 17.62 -3.64
CA ASN A 110 -1.30 17.80 -4.04
C ASN A 110 -2.38 17.45 -3.00
N CYS A 111 -2.03 17.19 -1.74
CA CYS A 111 -2.99 16.75 -0.73
C CYS A 111 -4.17 17.72 -0.51
N GLU A 112 -3.94 19.04 -0.56
CA GLU A 112 -5.01 20.04 -0.39
C GLU A 112 -5.96 20.05 -1.61
N GLU A 113 -5.41 19.91 -2.81
CA GLU A 113 -6.19 19.93 -4.06
C GLU A 113 -7.08 18.68 -4.20
N VAL A 114 -6.55 17.49 -3.88
CA VAL A 114 -7.36 16.25 -3.93
C VAL A 114 -8.43 16.19 -2.86
N GLN A 115 -8.24 16.90 -1.73
CA GLN A 115 -9.25 16.96 -0.68
C GLN A 115 -10.53 17.67 -1.14
N ALA A 116 -10.39 18.71 -1.97
CA ALA A 116 -11.53 19.42 -2.57
C ALA A 116 -12.27 18.61 -3.64
N LYS A 117 -11.54 17.79 -4.42
CA LYS A 117 -12.10 17.00 -5.52
C LYS A 117 -12.96 15.81 -5.07
N CYS A 118 -12.80 15.34 -3.84
CA CYS A 118 -13.52 14.18 -3.33
C CYS A 118 -14.00 14.38 -1.88
N PRO A 119 -15.16 15.03 -1.65
CA PRO A 119 -15.65 15.32 -0.30
C PRO A 119 -16.14 14.06 0.45
N ASP A 120 -16.91 13.18 -0.21
CA ASP A 120 -17.66 12.08 0.43
C ASP A 120 -17.04 10.69 0.24
N VAL A 121 -15.75 10.51 0.59
CA VAL A 121 -15.13 9.19 0.55
C VAL A 121 -14.33 8.98 1.84
N PHE A 122 -14.76 7.95 2.58
CA PHE A 122 -14.22 7.41 3.83
C PHE A 122 -13.96 8.40 4.98
#